data_AF-L0HKH7-F1
#
_entry.id   AF-L0HKH7-F1
#
_cell.length_a   1.000
_cell.length_b   1.000
_cell.length_c   1.000
_cell.angle_alpha   90.00
_cell.angle_beta   90.00
_cell.angle_gamma   90.00
#
_symmetry.space_group_name_H-M   'P 1'
#
loop_
_entity.id
_entity.type
_entity.pdbx_description
1 polymer ?
#
loop_
_entity_poly.entity_id
_entity_poly.type
_entity_poly.pdbx_seq_one_letter_code
_entity_poly.pdbx_strand_id
1 'polypeptide(L)'
;MDHEINFKETIAHSPIVFTIGVAGDSGSGKTTFTNAIRQIFGPALVSTITLDDYHKYDREERKQRDITPLHPDANNIGLLEDHIAQLRQGHTIQKPVYNHETGTFDPPIPFAPRKILILEGLHTLFSPRLRELMDFSIFVDPENEVKYAWKRLRDKERRGYTDEQVSEEIRRREKDYAEFIAPQRCEADAVIRIAHSKYGKDLGPERNVYNISLMQNRMRKTISDIDLSIDLYSLLSFHERDFLIEFTTQFVDCARMRALTFDGEMNYETIHKLEKTIEYQTGVHPIAMFEGRETVTPTDIVQLILSWRIIHRRIFIRERA
;
A
#
# COMPACT_ATOMS: atom_id res chain seq x y z
N MET A 1 -15.69 -33.86 -1.60
CA MET A 1 -16.22 -32.63 -0.97
C MET A 1 -15.00 -31.86 -0.54
N ASP A 2 -14.43 -31.07 -1.44
CA ASP A 2 -13.34 -30.17 -1.07
C ASP A 2 -13.95 -29.07 -0.20
N HIS A 3 -13.57 -29.02 1.07
CA HIS A 3 -13.88 -27.87 1.90
C HIS A 3 -13.14 -26.67 1.30
N GLU A 4 -13.88 -25.75 0.70
CA GLU A 4 -13.35 -24.48 0.24
C GLU A 4 -12.71 -23.76 1.45
N ILE A 5 -11.41 -23.50 1.37
CA ILE A 5 -10.66 -22.95 2.50
C ILE A 5 -11.12 -21.51 2.74
N ASN A 6 -11.66 -21.23 3.93
CA ASN A 6 -12.21 -19.92 4.30
C ASN A 6 -11.21 -19.08 5.11
N PHE A 7 -10.96 -17.83 4.67
CA PHE A 7 -10.05 -16.89 5.30
C PHE A 7 -10.44 -16.53 6.73
N LYS A 8 -11.71 -16.19 6.95
CA LYS A 8 -12.23 -15.78 8.26
C LYS A 8 -12.07 -16.89 9.29
N GLU A 9 -12.32 -18.14 8.90
CA GLU A 9 -12.10 -19.30 9.78
C GLU A 9 -10.61 -19.53 10.05
N THR A 10 -9.77 -19.43 9.01
CA THR A 10 -8.31 -19.58 9.14
C THR A 10 -7.73 -18.57 10.12
N ILE A 11 -8.13 -17.30 10.02
CA ILE A 11 -7.56 -16.23 10.86
C ILE A 11 -8.11 -16.25 12.28
N ALA A 12 -9.34 -16.75 12.49
CA ALA A 12 -9.95 -16.88 13.81
C ALA A 12 -9.21 -17.90 14.69
N HIS A 13 -8.86 -19.06 14.13
CA HIS A 13 -8.24 -20.16 14.88
C HIS A 13 -6.71 -20.07 15.00
N SER A 14 -6.08 -19.19 14.22
CA SER A 14 -4.63 -19.09 14.18
C SER A 14 -4.10 -18.02 15.14
N PRO A 15 -3.06 -18.32 15.95
CA PRO A 15 -2.46 -17.35 16.86
C PRO A 15 -1.61 -16.30 16.15
N ILE A 16 -1.36 -16.48 14.85
CA ILE A 16 -0.46 -15.64 14.05
C ILE A 16 -1.04 -14.25 13.83
N VAL A 17 -0.26 -13.24 14.18
CA VAL A 17 -0.42 -11.86 13.70
C VAL A 17 0.20 -11.75 12.32
N PHE A 18 -0.63 -11.58 11.29
CA PHE A 18 -0.19 -11.45 9.91
C PHE A 18 0.24 -10.01 9.63
N THR A 19 1.53 -9.83 9.39
CA THR A 19 2.17 -8.54 9.20
C THR A 19 2.30 -8.20 7.71
N ILE A 20 1.93 -6.97 7.37
CA ILE A 20 2.00 -6.45 6.00
C ILE A 20 2.86 -5.19 6.02
N GLY A 21 3.97 -5.22 5.29
CA GLY A 21 4.82 -4.05 5.11
C GLY A 21 4.42 -3.25 3.88
N VAL A 22 4.13 -1.96 4.02
CA VAL A 22 3.88 -1.03 2.92
C VAL A 22 4.95 0.06 2.93
N ALA A 23 5.88 -0.04 1.97
CA ALA A 23 7.01 0.86 1.79
C ALA A 23 6.77 1.85 0.62
N GLY A 24 7.51 2.96 0.62
CA GLY A 24 7.46 3.98 -0.42
C GLY A 24 7.70 5.40 0.10
N ASP A 25 7.98 6.35 -0.80
CA ASP A 25 8.28 7.75 -0.43
C ASP A 25 7.10 8.44 0.29
N SER A 26 7.38 9.52 1.01
CA SER A 26 6.35 10.42 1.54
C SER A 26 5.48 10.95 0.40
N GLY A 27 4.16 10.87 0.59
CA GLY A 27 3.20 11.28 -0.44
C GLY A 27 3.10 10.34 -1.64
N SER A 28 3.57 9.10 -1.56
CA SER A 28 3.51 8.15 -2.67
C SER A 28 2.17 7.41 -2.83
N GLY A 29 1.16 7.70 -2.00
CA GLY A 29 -0.14 7.03 -2.04
C GLY A 29 -0.25 5.77 -1.18
N LYS A 30 0.76 5.43 -0.36
CA LYS A 30 0.72 4.30 0.58
C LYS A 30 -0.57 4.27 1.42
N THR A 31 -0.92 5.40 2.01
CA THR A 31 -2.09 5.53 2.89
C THR A 31 -3.40 5.22 2.18
N THR A 32 -3.47 5.48 0.86
CA THR A 32 -4.62 5.12 0.02
C THR A 32 -4.79 3.60 -0.04
N PHE A 33 -3.70 2.86 -0.26
CA PHE A 33 -3.73 1.39 -0.29
C PHE A 33 -3.96 0.77 1.09
N THR A 34 -3.33 1.28 2.15
CA THR A 34 -3.52 0.75 3.50
C THR A 34 -4.93 1.01 4.04
N ASN A 35 -5.52 2.16 3.72
CA ASN A 35 -6.91 2.45 4.06
C ASN A 35 -7.89 1.52 3.34
N ALA A 36 -7.66 1.23 2.05
CA ALA A 36 -8.49 0.28 1.31
C ALA A 36 -8.43 -1.12 1.94
N ILE A 37 -7.24 -1.61 2.29
CA ILE A 37 -7.08 -2.88 3.02
C ILE A 37 -7.87 -2.83 4.34
N ARG A 38 -7.75 -1.75 5.13
CA ARG A 38 -8.50 -1.62 6.39
C ARG A 38 -10.02 -1.66 6.19
N GLN A 39 -10.54 -1.06 5.13
CA GLN A 39 -11.97 -1.06 4.81
C GLN A 39 -12.45 -2.44 4.36
N ILE A 40 -11.70 -3.10 3.47
CA ILE A 40 -12.03 -4.42 2.91
C ILE A 40 -12.02 -5.54 3.96
N PHE A 41 -11.03 -5.53 4.85
CA PHE A 41 -10.91 -6.54 5.92
C PHE A 41 -11.68 -6.17 7.19
N GLY A 42 -12.16 -4.93 7.28
CA GLY A 42 -12.86 -4.40 8.44
C GLY A 42 -11.92 -3.92 9.56
N PRO A 43 -12.29 -2.84 10.27
CA PRO A 43 -11.42 -2.24 11.28
C PRO A 43 -11.13 -3.19 12.44
N ALA A 44 -12.01 -4.14 12.77
CA ALA A 44 -11.80 -5.07 13.88
C ALA A 44 -10.60 -6.02 13.68
N LEU A 45 -10.28 -6.37 12.42
CA LEU A 45 -9.19 -7.30 12.10
C LEU A 45 -7.85 -6.61 11.86
N VAL A 46 -7.86 -5.31 11.54
CA VAL A 46 -6.68 -4.58 11.08
C VAL A 46 -6.23 -3.53 12.08
N SER A 47 -4.96 -3.60 12.47
CA SER A 47 -4.24 -2.55 13.19
C SER A 47 -3.14 -1.99 12.30
N THR A 48 -2.85 -0.69 12.39
CA THR A 48 -1.87 -0.02 11.53
C THR A 48 -0.87 0.78 12.37
N ILE A 49 0.41 0.69 12.02
CA ILE A 49 1.50 1.51 12.53
C ILE A 49 2.07 2.35 11.39
N THR A 50 2.18 3.65 11.61
CA THR A 50 3.00 4.52 10.76
C THR A 50 4.43 4.53 11.28
N LEU A 51 5.42 4.42 10.39
CA LEU A 51 6.83 4.48 10.78
C LEU A 51 7.29 5.91 11.08
N ASP A 52 6.51 6.93 10.71
CA ASP A 52 6.81 8.32 11.05
C ASP A 52 6.80 8.52 12.60
N ASP A 53 6.04 7.70 13.32
CA ASP A 53 6.06 7.64 14.81
C ASP A 53 7.46 7.29 15.37
N TYR A 54 8.30 6.65 14.57
CA TYR A 54 9.63 6.18 14.97
C TYR A 54 10.74 7.13 14.54
N HIS A 55 10.44 8.37 14.15
CA HIS A 55 11.45 9.39 13.99
C HIS A 55 12.28 9.55 15.27
N LYS A 56 13.59 9.75 15.11
CA LYS A 56 14.54 10.01 16.20
C LYS A 56 14.64 11.49 16.55
N TYR A 57 14.45 12.34 15.56
CA TYR A 57 14.54 13.79 15.68
C TYR A 57 13.23 14.42 15.24
N ASP A 58 12.82 15.50 15.90
CA ASP A 58 11.67 16.28 15.49
C ASP A 58 11.95 17.13 14.22
N ARG A 59 10.98 17.92 13.76
CA ARG A 59 11.15 18.74 12.54
C ARG A 59 12.26 19.78 12.66
N GLU A 60 12.39 20.44 13.80
CA GLU A 60 13.39 21.49 14.00
C GLU A 60 14.78 20.91 14.22
N GLU A 61 14.90 19.83 14.98
CA GLU A 61 16.16 19.10 15.16
C GLU A 61 16.72 18.58 13.84
N ARG A 62 15.86 18.00 12.97
CA ARG A 62 16.27 17.56 11.62
C ARG A 62 16.79 18.71 10.77
N LYS A 63 16.17 19.89 10.88
CA LYS A 63 16.60 21.10 10.18
C LYS A 63 17.96 21.58 10.68
N GLN A 64 18.17 21.62 12.00
CA GLN A 64 19.45 22.00 12.62
C GLN A 64 20.59 21.04 12.27
N ARG A 65 20.29 19.74 12.10
CA ARG A 65 21.25 18.70 11.74
C ARG A 65 21.48 18.55 10.25
N ASP A 66 20.73 19.29 9.43
CA ASP A 66 20.67 19.12 7.98
C ASP A 66 20.46 17.65 7.55
N ILE A 67 19.60 16.91 8.27
CA ILE A 67 19.30 15.51 7.98
C ILE A 67 17.85 15.36 7.54
N THR A 68 17.61 14.59 6.47
CA THR A 68 16.25 14.33 6.00
C THR A 68 15.61 13.20 6.81
N PRO A 69 14.27 13.12 6.90
CA PRO A 69 13.61 11.97 7.53
C PRO A 69 13.80 10.65 6.76
N LEU A 70 14.35 10.68 5.54
CA LEU A 70 14.65 9.48 4.74
C LEU A 70 15.97 8.84 5.19
N HIS A 71 16.86 9.59 5.82
CA HIS A 71 18.12 9.05 6.34
C HIS A 71 17.84 8.09 7.51
N PRO A 72 18.42 6.87 7.53
CA PRO A 72 18.18 5.89 8.60
C PRO A 72 18.50 6.44 10.00
N ASP A 73 19.56 7.22 10.15
CA ASP A 73 19.94 7.85 11.44
C ASP A 73 18.91 8.85 11.98
N ALA A 74 17.97 9.32 11.16
CA ALA A 74 16.83 10.13 11.60
C ALA A 74 15.68 9.29 12.16
N ASN A 75 15.82 7.97 12.25
CA ASN A 75 14.78 7.02 12.61
C ASN A 75 15.29 5.98 13.63
N ASN A 76 14.44 5.61 14.58
CA ASN A 76 14.71 4.59 15.59
C ASN A 76 14.41 3.18 15.04
N ILE A 77 15.15 2.73 14.02
CA ILE A 77 14.92 1.44 13.34
C ILE A 77 15.02 0.26 14.30
N GLY A 78 15.97 0.26 15.24
CA GLY A 78 16.07 -0.81 16.25
C GLY A 78 14.85 -0.90 17.16
N LEU A 79 14.32 0.25 17.61
CA LEU A 79 13.08 0.29 18.42
C LEU A 79 11.89 -0.24 17.62
N LEU A 80 11.80 0.13 16.34
CA LEU A 80 10.77 -0.39 15.45
C LEU A 80 10.87 -1.90 15.35
N GLU A 81 12.03 -2.48 15.05
CA GLU A 81 12.22 -3.92 14.98
C GLU A 81 11.77 -4.65 16.26
N ASP A 82 12.16 -4.12 17.42
CA ASP A 82 11.81 -4.71 18.72
C ASP A 82 10.31 -4.62 19.00
N HIS A 83 9.66 -3.50 18.65
CA HIS A 83 8.22 -3.34 18.79
C HIS A 83 7.44 -4.28 17.87
N ILE A 84 7.86 -4.42 16.61
CA ILE A 84 7.18 -5.31 15.65
C ILE A 84 7.36 -6.77 16.05
N ALA A 85 8.53 -7.16 16.56
CA ALA A 85 8.75 -8.50 17.10
C ALA A 85 7.82 -8.80 18.30
N GLN A 86 7.65 -7.85 19.22
CA GLN A 86 6.72 -7.98 20.34
C GLN A 86 5.25 -8.09 19.88
N LEU A 87 4.84 -7.24 18.93
CA LEU A 87 3.49 -7.27 18.38
C LEU A 87 3.19 -8.59 17.66
N ARG A 88 4.15 -9.18 16.95
CA ARG A 88 3.98 -10.51 16.34
C ARG A 88 3.73 -11.61 17.36
N GLN A 89 4.22 -11.44 18.59
CA GLN A 89 3.98 -12.36 19.70
C GLN A 89 2.67 -12.06 20.44
N GLY A 90 1.90 -11.05 20.01
CA GLY A 90 0.65 -10.65 20.66
C GLY A 90 0.84 -9.69 21.84
N HIS A 91 2.07 -9.23 22.12
CA HIS A 91 2.33 -8.31 23.22
C HIS A 91 1.91 -6.87 22.88
N THR A 92 1.46 -6.12 23.90
CA THR A 92 1.18 -4.69 23.78
C THR A 92 2.47 -3.89 23.96
N ILE A 93 2.68 -2.86 23.13
CA ILE A 93 3.83 -1.96 23.20
C ILE A 93 3.43 -0.56 23.68
N GLN A 94 4.40 0.25 24.09
CA GLN A 94 4.24 1.70 24.23
C GLN A 94 4.70 2.36 22.93
N LYS A 95 3.76 2.53 22.00
CA LYS A 95 4.06 3.04 20.65
C LYS A 95 4.33 4.54 20.74
N PRO A 96 5.47 5.05 20.22
CA PRO A 96 5.68 6.49 20.10
C PRO A 96 4.63 7.14 19.20
N VAL A 97 4.50 8.46 19.28
CA VAL A 97 3.55 9.23 18.49
C VAL A 97 4.26 10.46 17.94
N TYR A 98 4.34 10.57 16.61
CA TYR A 98 4.85 11.76 15.94
C TYR A 98 3.69 12.62 15.44
N ASN A 99 3.62 13.85 15.93
CA ASN A 99 2.56 14.78 15.59
C ASN A 99 2.92 15.58 14.33
N HIS A 100 2.18 15.36 13.25
CA HIS A 100 2.44 16.04 11.98
C HIS A 100 2.02 17.52 11.96
N GLU A 101 1.12 17.94 12.85
CA GLU A 101 0.67 19.33 12.97
C GLU A 101 1.77 20.18 13.62
N THR A 102 2.25 19.77 14.79
CA THR A 102 3.30 20.47 15.53
C THR A 102 4.71 20.15 14.99
N GLY A 103 4.89 18.97 14.38
CA GLY A 103 6.20 18.46 13.98
C GLY A 103 7.04 17.93 15.14
N THR A 104 6.42 17.62 16.27
CA THR A 104 7.06 17.17 17.53
C THR A 104 6.53 15.81 17.97
N PHE A 105 7.02 15.29 19.11
CA PHE A 105 6.57 14.01 19.68
C PHE A 105 5.52 14.22 20.76
N ASP A 106 4.45 13.42 20.70
CA ASP A 106 3.46 13.28 21.76
C ASP A 106 3.83 12.10 22.67
N PRO A 107 3.25 12.00 23.90
CA PRO A 107 3.49 10.86 24.78
C PRO A 107 3.17 9.51 24.11
N PRO A 108 3.98 8.46 24.34
CA PRO A 108 3.69 7.12 23.84
C PRO A 108 2.33 6.60 24.30
N ILE A 109 1.68 5.82 23.44
CA ILE A 109 0.36 5.24 23.70
C ILE A 109 0.43 3.70 23.71
N PRO A 110 -0.36 3.03 24.57
CA PRO A 110 -0.48 1.58 24.51
C PRO A 110 -1.07 1.15 23.16
N PHE A 111 -0.40 0.21 22.49
CA PHE A 111 -0.83 -0.33 21.20
C PHE A 111 -0.76 -1.84 21.21
N ALA A 112 -1.90 -2.49 20.99
CA ALA A 112 -2.03 -3.93 20.88
C ALA A 112 -2.22 -4.35 19.41
N PRO A 113 -1.62 -5.47 18.97
CA PRO A 113 -1.76 -5.96 17.61
C PRO A 113 -3.15 -6.55 17.39
N ARG A 114 -3.69 -6.39 16.18
CA ARG A 114 -4.80 -7.20 15.68
C ARG A 114 -4.28 -8.35 14.83
N LYS A 115 -5.18 -9.20 14.35
CA LYS A 115 -4.83 -10.37 13.52
C LYS A 115 -4.10 -9.99 12.23
N ILE A 116 -4.34 -8.78 11.71
CA ILE A 116 -3.58 -8.17 10.63
C ILE A 116 -2.91 -6.90 11.15
N LEU A 117 -1.59 -6.82 11.03
CA LEU A 117 -0.78 -5.67 11.42
C LEU A 117 -0.16 -5.05 10.16
N ILE A 118 -0.60 -3.85 9.78
CA ILE A 118 -0.03 -3.10 8.67
C ILE A 118 1.05 -2.16 9.22
N LEU A 119 2.23 -2.20 8.62
CA LEU A 119 3.30 -1.23 8.84
C LEU A 119 3.42 -0.37 7.60
N GLU A 120 3.27 0.94 7.74
CA GLU A 120 3.34 1.87 6.63
C GLU A 120 4.40 2.93 6.86
N GLY A 121 5.30 3.14 5.89
CA GLY A 121 6.20 4.28 5.95
C GLY A 121 7.42 4.17 5.06
N LEU A 122 8.45 4.94 5.41
CA LEU A 122 9.65 5.11 4.61
C LEU A 122 10.57 3.88 4.65
N HIS A 123 10.70 3.22 5.81
CA HIS A 123 11.74 2.20 6.07
C HIS A 123 11.19 0.80 6.35
N THR A 124 9.99 0.50 5.89
CA THR A 124 9.28 -0.74 6.26
C THR A 124 10.04 -2.02 5.88
N LEU A 125 10.85 -1.98 4.81
CA LEU A 125 11.66 -3.10 4.33
C LEU A 125 13.16 -2.79 4.37
N PHE A 126 13.57 -1.74 5.10
CA PHE A 126 14.93 -1.22 5.06
C PHE A 126 15.95 -2.24 5.58
N SER A 127 15.76 -2.76 6.81
CA SER A 127 16.68 -3.71 7.41
C SER A 127 16.30 -5.17 7.11
N PRO A 128 17.27 -6.11 7.07
CA PRO A 128 16.97 -7.53 6.94
C PRO A 128 16.02 -8.04 8.03
N ARG A 129 16.19 -7.59 9.28
CA ARG A 129 15.35 -7.99 10.40
C ARG A 129 13.90 -7.54 10.24
N LEU A 130 13.64 -6.33 9.72
CA LEU A 130 12.28 -5.91 9.40
C LEU A 130 11.66 -6.78 8.30
N ARG A 131 12.43 -7.13 7.25
CA ARG A 131 11.93 -7.99 6.16
C ARG A 131 11.55 -9.38 6.65
N GLU A 132 12.34 -9.96 7.55
CA GLU A 132 12.04 -11.26 8.17
C GLU A 132 10.77 -11.24 9.03
N LEU A 133 10.43 -10.07 9.57
CA LEU A 133 9.22 -9.85 10.35
C LEU A 133 7.99 -9.61 9.48
N MET A 134 8.10 -9.45 8.16
CA MET A 134 6.96 -9.23 7.25
C MET A 134 6.47 -10.55 6.66
N ASP A 135 5.15 -10.79 6.70
CA ASP A 135 4.57 -11.95 6.02
C ASP A 135 4.21 -11.63 4.56
N PHE A 136 3.92 -10.36 4.25
CA PHE A 136 3.72 -9.84 2.90
C PHE A 136 4.24 -8.41 2.79
N SER A 137 4.85 -8.05 1.65
CA SER A 137 5.42 -6.71 1.44
C SER A 137 4.95 -6.06 0.13
N ILE A 138 4.62 -4.77 0.21
CA ILE A 138 4.18 -3.93 -0.89
C ILE A 138 5.09 -2.70 -0.95
N PHE A 139 5.53 -2.33 -2.15
CA PHE A 139 6.21 -1.07 -2.39
C PHE A 139 5.39 -0.20 -3.36
N VAL A 140 5.06 1.03 -2.96
CA VAL A 140 4.29 1.98 -3.77
C VAL A 140 5.22 3.00 -4.40
N ASP A 141 5.33 2.94 -5.73
CA ASP A 141 6.34 3.60 -6.57
C ASP A 141 5.70 4.46 -7.68
N PRO A 142 5.06 5.59 -7.34
CA PRO A 142 4.61 6.53 -8.35
C PRO A 142 5.80 7.14 -9.09
N GLU A 143 5.62 7.41 -10.37
CA GLU A 143 6.58 8.16 -11.16
C GLU A 143 6.82 9.56 -10.56
N ASN A 144 8.01 10.11 -10.79
CA ASN A 144 8.40 11.39 -10.22
C ASN A 144 7.43 12.52 -10.57
N GLU A 145 6.86 12.52 -11.78
CA GLU A 145 5.89 13.53 -12.20
C GLU A 145 4.59 13.45 -11.38
N VAL A 146 4.04 12.24 -11.21
CA VAL A 146 2.83 12.01 -10.37
C VAL A 146 3.11 12.40 -8.93
N LYS A 147 4.25 11.96 -8.39
CA LYS A 147 4.69 12.27 -7.03
C LYS A 147 4.84 13.78 -6.81
N TYR A 148 5.43 14.49 -7.79
CA TYR A 148 5.56 15.94 -7.77
C TYR A 148 4.20 16.61 -7.78
N ALA A 149 3.29 16.19 -8.67
CA ALA A 149 1.94 16.73 -8.75
C ALA A 149 1.18 16.59 -7.42
N TRP A 150 1.24 15.41 -6.79
CA TRP A 150 0.60 15.16 -5.49
C TRP A 150 1.21 15.98 -4.36
N LYS A 151 2.54 16.05 -4.27
CA LYS A 151 3.23 16.88 -3.26
C LYS A 151 2.88 18.36 -3.43
N ARG A 152 2.91 18.86 -4.67
CA ARG A 152 2.56 20.26 -4.99
C ARG A 152 1.14 20.59 -4.58
N LEU A 153 0.15 19.77 -4.94
CA LEU A 153 -1.25 19.96 -4.55
C LEU A 153 -1.39 19.96 -3.03
N ARG A 154 -0.88 18.92 -2.36
CA ARG A 154 -0.98 18.76 -0.91
C ARG A 154 -0.32 19.90 -0.14
N ASP A 155 0.90 20.29 -0.51
CA ASP A 155 1.71 21.22 0.27
C ASP A 155 1.34 22.69 -0.03
N LYS A 156 0.83 23.00 -1.23
CA LYS A 156 0.15 24.29 -1.48
C LYS A 156 -1.13 24.43 -0.67
N GLU A 157 -2.02 23.44 -0.73
CA GLU A 157 -3.34 23.53 -0.10
C GLU A 157 -3.29 23.44 1.42
N ARG A 158 -2.42 22.57 1.98
CA ARG A 158 -2.40 22.30 3.43
C ARG A 158 -1.34 23.06 4.21
N ARG A 159 -0.27 23.52 3.56
CA ARG A 159 0.91 24.10 4.23
C ARG A 159 1.31 25.49 3.72
N GLY A 160 0.69 25.97 2.65
CA GLY A 160 0.95 27.30 2.09
C GLY A 160 2.34 27.45 1.47
N TYR A 161 2.96 26.35 1.03
CA TYR A 161 4.30 26.38 0.44
C TYR A 161 4.28 26.95 -1.00
N THR A 162 5.37 27.60 -1.41
CA THR A 162 5.58 28.00 -2.82
C THR A 162 6.07 26.83 -3.67
N ASP A 163 5.96 26.93 -5.00
CA ASP A 163 6.46 25.90 -5.92
C ASP A 163 7.97 25.68 -5.78
N GLU A 164 8.71 26.74 -5.51
CA GLU A 164 10.16 26.71 -5.29
C GLU A 164 10.49 25.92 -4.02
N GLN A 165 9.77 26.15 -2.93
CA GLN A 165 9.98 25.43 -1.67
C GLN A 165 9.71 23.92 -1.82
N VAL A 166 8.64 23.54 -2.53
CA VAL A 166 8.33 22.13 -2.82
C VAL A 166 9.44 21.51 -3.68
N SER A 167 9.91 22.23 -4.70
CA SER A 167 10.97 21.75 -5.59
C SER A 167 12.31 21.55 -4.86
N GLU A 168 12.67 22.49 -4.00
CA GLU A 168 13.90 22.43 -3.20
C GLU A 168 13.86 21.26 -2.20
N GLU A 169 12.72 21.06 -1.53
CA GLU A 169 12.53 19.92 -0.62
C GLU A 169 12.64 18.57 -1.34
N ILE A 170 12.12 18.48 -2.56
CA ILE A 170 12.23 17.26 -3.38
C ILE A 170 13.69 17.01 -3.75
N ARG A 171 14.40 17.99 -4.30
CA ARG A 171 15.82 17.85 -4.66
C ARG A 171 16.68 17.44 -3.46
N ARG A 172 16.44 18.04 -2.29
CA ARG A 172 17.17 17.69 -1.06
C ARG A 172 16.99 16.23 -0.66
N ARG A 173 15.82 15.64 -0.96
CA ARG A 173 15.48 14.26 -0.60
C ARG A 173 15.84 13.24 -1.68
N GLU A 174 16.17 13.65 -2.91
CA GLU A 174 16.41 12.73 -4.04
C GLU A 174 17.56 11.76 -3.77
N LYS A 175 18.67 12.25 -3.22
CA LYS A 175 19.83 11.42 -2.88
C LYS A 175 19.45 10.36 -1.83
N ASP A 176 18.88 10.80 -0.71
CA ASP A 176 18.47 9.89 0.38
C ASP A 176 17.37 8.92 -0.06
N TYR A 177 16.49 9.34 -0.98
CA TYR A 177 15.50 8.45 -1.58
C TYR A 177 16.17 7.33 -2.38
N ALA A 178 17.10 7.67 -3.27
CA ALA A 178 17.81 6.70 -4.10
C ALA A 178 18.65 5.74 -3.24
N GLU A 179 19.21 6.22 -2.13
CA GLU A 179 20.09 5.45 -1.27
C GLU A 179 19.33 4.56 -0.27
N PHE A 180 18.27 5.07 0.36
CA PHE A 180 17.65 4.40 1.51
C PHE A 180 16.21 3.91 1.26
N ILE A 181 15.49 4.48 0.29
CA ILE A 181 14.08 4.18 0.06
C ILE A 181 13.89 3.31 -1.18
N ALA A 182 14.38 3.74 -2.34
CA ALA A 182 14.22 3.04 -3.61
C ALA A 182 14.69 1.56 -3.58
N PRO A 183 15.81 1.20 -2.90
CA PRO A 183 16.27 -0.20 -2.88
C PRO A 183 15.27 -1.17 -2.23
N GLN A 184 14.44 -0.70 -1.30
CA GLN A 184 13.42 -1.53 -0.64
C GLN A 184 12.40 -2.12 -1.62
N ARG A 185 12.23 -1.51 -2.80
CA ARG A 185 11.38 -2.00 -3.89
C ARG A 185 11.75 -3.42 -4.30
N CYS A 186 13.02 -3.76 -4.22
CA CYS A 186 13.56 -5.06 -4.60
C CYS A 186 13.27 -6.19 -3.60
N GLU A 187 12.86 -5.80 -2.40
CA GLU A 187 12.53 -6.70 -1.30
C GLU A 187 11.00 -6.91 -1.19
N ALA A 188 10.22 -6.26 -2.06
CA ALA A 188 8.77 -6.29 -2.03
C ALA A 188 8.19 -7.49 -2.79
N ASP A 189 7.17 -8.13 -2.22
CA ASP A 189 6.38 -9.17 -2.89
C ASP A 189 5.49 -8.61 -4.01
N ALA A 190 5.15 -7.33 -3.90
CA ALA A 190 4.34 -6.57 -4.85
C ALA A 190 4.90 -5.15 -5.01
N VAL A 191 5.02 -4.67 -6.24
CA VAL A 191 5.34 -3.27 -6.54
C VAL A 191 4.15 -2.66 -7.27
N ILE A 192 3.69 -1.52 -6.81
CA ILE A 192 2.63 -0.75 -7.46
C ILE A 192 3.29 0.47 -8.11
N ARG A 193 3.36 0.47 -9.44
CA ARG A 193 3.80 1.66 -10.19
C ARG A 193 2.60 2.47 -10.62
N ILE A 194 2.72 3.80 -10.50
CA ILE A 194 1.64 4.74 -10.80
C ILE A 194 2.20 5.83 -11.70
N ALA A 195 1.68 5.92 -12.92
CA ALA A 195 2.00 6.94 -13.89
C ALA A 195 0.73 7.73 -14.24
N HIS A 196 0.88 8.88 -14.91
CA HIS A 196 -0.29 9.56 -15.46
C HIS A 196 -1.02 8.67 -16.47
N SER A 197 -2.34 8.81 -16.54
CA SER A 197 -3.12 8.08 -17.54
C SER A 197 -2.67 8.43 -18.95
N LYS A 198 -2.62 7.42 -19.83
CA LYS A 198 -2.38 7.60 -21.26
C LYS A 198 -3.52 8.36 -21.95
N TYR A 199 -4.69 8.46 -21.32
CA TYR A 199 -5.88 9.15 -21.82
C TYR A 199 -5.94 10.62 -21.40
N GLY A 200 -5.09 11.07 -20.47
CA GLY A 200 -5.05 12.46 -20.01
C GLY A 200 -4.41 12.60 -18.63
N LYS A 201 -3.49 13.57 -18.46
CA LYS A 201 -2.81 13.79 -17.17
C LYS A 201 -3.74 14.42 -16.12
N ASP A 202 -4.71 15.19 -16.59
CA ASP A 202 -5.78 15.89 -15.87
C ASP A 202 -6.81 14.95 -15.24
N LEU A 203 -7.02 13.76 -15.82
CA LEU A 203 -7.93 12.75 -15.28
C LEU A 203 -7.51 12.25 -13.88
N GLY A 204 -6.22 12.31 -13.55
CA GLY A 204 -5.70 11.94 -12.23
C GLY A 204 -6.26 12.83 -11.11
N PRO A 205 -6.04 14.16 -11.17
CA PRO A 205 -6.63 15.11 -10.24
C PRO A 205 -8.17 15.16 -10.25
N GLU A 206 -8.80 15.07 -11.42
CA GLU A 206 -10.25 15.25 -11.54
C GLU A 206 -11.05 14.02 -11.10
N ARG A 207 -10.54 12.83 -11.43
CA ARG A 207 -11.33 11.57 -11.40
C ARG A 207 -10.55 10.38 -10.84
N ASN A 208 -9.34 10.62 -10.33
CA ASN A 208 -8.45 9.58 -9.79
C ASN A 208 -8.06 8.50 -10.81
N VAL A 209 -7.96 8.86 -12.09
CA VAL A 209 -7.56 7.95 -13.17
C VAL A 209 -6.06 8.07 -13.43
N TYR A 210 -5.34 6.97 -13.20
CA TYR A 210 -3.91 6.84 -13.39
C TYR A 210 -3.60 5.54 -14.14
N ASN A 211 -2.47 5.50 -14.83
CA ASN A 211 -1.92 4.24 -15.33
C ASN A 211 -1.27 3.50 -14.15
N ILE A 212 -1.79 2.35 -13.76
CA ILE A 212 -1.30 1.59 -12.59
C ILE A 212 -0.87 0.20 -13.00
N SER A 213 0.41 -0.12 -12.75
CA SER A 213 0.96 -1.46 -12.91
C SER A 213 1.16 -2.15 -11.56
N LEU A 214 0.50 -3.28 -11.38
CA LEU A 214 0.79 -4.22 -10.30
C LEU A 214 1.84 -5.23 -10.77
N MET A 215 3.04 -5.12 -10.24
CA MET A 215 4.18 -5.98 -10.54
C MET A 215 4.35 -6.99 -9.41
N GLN A 216 4.45 -8.27 -9.73
CA GLN A 216 4.49 -9.31 -8.69
C GLN A 216 5.25 -10.58 -9.11
N ASN A 217 5.69 -11.31 -8.10
CA ASN A 217 6.24 -12.66 -8.24
C ASN A 217 5.16 -13.68 -8.61
N ARG A 218 5.55 -14.77 -9.27
CA ARG A 218 4.64 -15.85 -9.69
C ARG A 218 3.96 -16.50 -8.48
N MET A 219 2.62 -16.60 -8.52
CA MET A 219 1.86 -17.42 -7.58
C MET A 219 1.91 -18.90 -7.98
N ARG A 220 2.10 -19.79 -7.00
CA ARG A 220 2.24 -21.25 -7.23
C ARG A 220 1.00 -22.07 -6.83
N LYS A 221 0.06 -21.46 -6.09
CA LYS A 221 -1.20 -22.06 -5.63
C LYS A 221 -2.33 -21.04 -5.81
N THR A 222 -3.58 -21.45 -5.86
CA THR A 222 -4.76 -20.56 -5.81
C THR A 222 -5.80 -21.11 -4.84
N ILE A 223 -6.53 -20.24 -4.14
CA ILE A 223 -7.65 -20.62 -3.24
C ILE A 223 -8.96 -20.77 -4.02
N SER A 224 -9.10 -20.02 -5.10
CA SER A 224 -10.24 -19.98 -6.01
C SER A 224 -9.76 -19.42 -7.34
N ASP A 225 -10.54 -19.63 -8.40
CA ASP A 225 -10.37 -18.83 -9.60
C ASP A 225 -10.80 -17.38 -9.31
N ILE A 226 -10.15 -16.43 -9.98
CA ILE A 226 -10.45 -15.00 -9.90
C ILE A 226 -10.43 -14.45 -11.30
N ASP A 227 -11.56 -13.89 -11.70
CA ASP A 227 -11.77 -13.37 -13.04
C ASP A 227 -12.19 -11.91 -12.99
N LEU A 228 -11.71 -11.13 -13.97
CA LEU A 228 -12.29 -9.85 -14.36
C LEU A 228 -13.22 -10.11 -15.55
N SER A 229 -14.49 -9.72 -15.43
CA SER A 229 -15.50 -10.02 -16.45
C SER A 229 -15.77 -8.80 -17.32
N ILE A 230 -15.35 -8.82 -18.58
CA ILE A 230 -15.57 -7.71 -19.51
C ILE A 230 -16.81 -8.01 -20.36
N ASP A 231 -17.84 -7.17 -20.27
CA ASP A 231 -19.01 -7.28 -21.14
C ASP A 231 -18.73 -6.73 -22.54
N LEU A 232 -18.57 -7.64 -23.51
CA LEU A 232 -18.32 -7.27 -24.90
C LEU A 232 -19.51 -6.57 -25.56
N TYR A 233 -20.75 -6.80 -25.10
CA TYR A 233 -21.91 -6.10 -25.67
C TYR A 233 -21.86 -4.62 -25.33
N SER A 234 -21.59 -4.26 -24.07
CA SER A 234 -21.36 -2.88 -23.66
C SER A 234 -20.21 -2.23 -24.45
N LEU A 235 -19.10 -2.94 -24.67
CA LEU A 235 -17.99 -2.41 -25.48
C LEU A 235 -18.38 -2.14 -26.94
N LEU A 236 -19.02 -3.11 -27.59
CA LEU A 236 -19.43 -3.01 -29.00
C LEU A 236 -20.58 -2.04 -29.22
N SER A 237 -21.31 -1.67 -28.15
CA SER A 237 -22.39 -0.69 -28.17
C SER A 237 -21.93 0.74 -27.87
N PHE A 238 -20.63 1.02 -27.98
CA PHE A 238 -19.97 2.29 -27.65
C PHE A 238 -19.98 2.63 -26.15
N HIS A 239 -19.31 1.78 -25.36
CA HIS A 239 -18.95 2.10 -23.97
C HIS A 239 -18.36 3.52 -23.88
N GLU A 240 -18.84 4.33 -22.93
CA GLU A 240 -18.59 5.77 -22.90
C GLU A 240 -17.15 6.16 -22.51
N ARG A 241 -16.36 5.22 -21.98
CA ARG A 241 -15.04 5.50 -21.40
C ARG A 241 -13.97 4.53 -21.91
N ASP A 242 -12.79 5.09 -22.18
CA ASP A 242 -11.61 4.33 -22.60
C ASP A 242 -10.99 3.59 -21.42
N PHE A 243 -10.45 2.39 -21.67
CA PHE A 243 -9.65 1.65 -20.70
C PHE A 243 -8.59 0.77 -21.37
N LEU A 244 -7.58 0.40 -20.59
CA LEU A 244 -6.50 -0.51 -20.98
C LEU A 244 -6.34 -1.60 -19.93
N ILE A 245 -6.20 -2.86 -20.39
CA ILE A 245 -5.64 -3.95 -19.59
C ILE A 245 -4.44 -4.51 -20.35
N GLU A 246 -3.27 -4.52 -19.74
CA GLU A 246 -2.04 -5.01 -20.33
C GLU A 246 -1.34 -5.98 -19.38
N PHE A 247 -0.82 -7.09 -19.92
CA PHE A 247 0.00 -8.03 -19.15
C PHE A 247 1.36 -8.26 -19.81
N THR A 248 2.39 -7.64 -19.25
CA THR A 248 3.75 -7.60 -19.83
C THR A 248 4.81 -8.12 -18.85
N THR A 249 6.04 -8.30 -19.34
CA THR A 249 7.22 -8.45 -18.49
C THR A 249 7.92 -7.10 -18.43
N GLN A 250 8.06 -6.55 -17.23
CA GLN A 250 8.74 -5.27 -17.00
C GLN A 250 9.99 -5.50 -16.14
N PHE A 251 10.97 -4.61 -16.27
CA PHE A 251 12.19 -4.65 -15.46
C PHE A 251 12.06 -3.66 -14.30
N VAL A 252 12.22 -4.15 -13.07
CA VAL A 252 12.35 -3.34 -11.87
C VAL A 252 13.76 -3.56 -11.37
N ASP A 253 14.66 -2.61 -11.55
CA ASP A 253 16.07 -2.54 -11.08
C ASP A 253 16.81 -3.87 -10.78
N CYS A 254 16.34 -4.64 -9.79
CA CYS A 254 16.82 -5.96 -9.36
C CYS A 254 16.28 -7.19 -10.10
N ALA A 255 15.12 -7.15 -10.75
CA ALA A 255 14.47 -8.32 -11.32
C ALA A 255 13.50 -8.03 -12.47
N ARG A 256 13.29 -9.04 -13.32
CA ARG A 256 12.20 -9.08 -14.29
C ARG A 256 10.92 -9.55 -13.58
N MET A 257 9.90 -8.71 -13.58
CA MET A 257 8.61 -9.02 -12.96
C MET A 257 7.50 -9.05 -14.02
N ARG A 258 6.46 -9.85 -13.76
CA ARG A 258 5.22 -9.79 -14.55
C ARG A 258 4.39 -8.62 -14.03
N ALA A 259 3.98 -7.76 -14.93
CA ALA A 259 3.20 -6.56 -14.63
C ALA A 259 1.81 -6.69 -15.24
N LEU A 260 0.79 -6.53 -14.40
CA LEU A 260 -0.59 -6.35 -14.82
C LEU A 260 -0.92 -4.86 -14.71
N THR A 261 -1.17 -4.22 -15.84
CA THR A 261 -1.37 -2.77 -15.95
C THR A 261 -2.80 -2.46 -16.30
N PHE A 262 -3.36 -1.47 -15.60
CA PHE A 262 -4.69 -0.91 -15.85
C PHE A 262 -4.58 0.59 -16.14
N ASP A 263 -5.41 1.10 -17.05
CA ASP A 263 -5.56 2.54 -17.33
C ASP A 263 -7.02 2.85 -17.71
N GLY A 264 -7.42 4.11 -17.62
CA GLY A 264 -8.77 4.55 -17.95
C GLY A 264 -9.82 4.15 -16.91
N GLU A 265 -11.05 3.91 -17.32
CA GLU A 265 -12.16 3.57 -16.43
C GLU A 265 -12.99 2.42 -16.97
N MET A 266 -13.36 1.50 -16.08
CA MET A 266 -14.12 0.31 -16.44
C MET A 266 -15.48 0.31 -15.73
N ASN A 267 -16.48 -0.32 -16.33
CA ASN A 267 -17.75 -0.57 -15.66
C ASN A 267 -17.53 -1.36 -14.36
N TYR A 268 -18.28 -1.01 -13.33
CA TYR A 268 -18.21 -1.69 -12.03
C TYR A 268 -18.46 -3.21 -12.13
N GLU A 269 -19.31 -3.66 -13.05
CA GLU A 269 -19.57 -5.09 -13.31
C GLU A 269 -18.29 -5.90 -13.56
N THR A 270 -17.23 -5.25 -14.07
CA THR A 270 -15.91 -5.86 -14.28
C THR A 270 -15.35 -6.53 -13.03
N ILE A 271 -15.55 -5.90 -11.87
CA ILE A 271 -14.99 -6.36 -10.59
C ILE A 271 -16.01 -7.09 -9.71
N HIS A 272 -17.28 -7.17 -10.12
CA HIS A 272 -18.36 -7.62 -9.24
C HIS A 272 -18.11 -9.02 -8.65
N LYS A 273 -17.67 -9.98 -9.47
CA LYS A 273 -17.33 -11.33 -9.01
C LYS A 273 -16.14 -11.34 -8.03
N LEU A 274 -15.11 -10.54 -8.32
CA LEU A 274 -13.93 -10.41 -7.46
C LEU A 274 -14.31 -9.82 -6.10
N GLU A 275 -15.13 -8.79 -6.10
CA GLU A 275 -15.66 -8.18 -4.87
C GLU A 275 -16.46 -9.19 -4.05
N LYS A 276 -17.43 -9.89 -4.65
CA LYS A 276 -18.24 -10.90 -3.96
C LYS A 276 -17.39 -12.02 -3.35
N THR A 277 -16.33 -12.42 -4.04
CA THR A 277 -15.37 -13.42 -3.52
C THR A 277 -14.64 -12.90 -2.28
N ILE A 278 -14.19 -11.63 -2.32
CA ILE A 278 -13.53 -11.00 -1.17
C ILE A 278 -14.51 -10.83 -0.01
N GLU A 279 -15.73 -10.37 -0.26
CA GLU A 279 -16.80 -10.22 0.75
C GLU A 279 -17.10 -11.54 1.46
N TYR A 280 -17.19 -12.64 0.71
CA TYR A 280 -17.40 -13.98 1.26
C TYR A 280 -16.23 -14.41 2.16
N GLN A 281 -14.99 -14.15 1.73
CA GLN A 281 -13.79 -14.55 2.47
C GLN A 281 -13.56 -13.69 3.72
N THR A 282 -13.79 -12.38 3.67
CA THR A 282 -13.61 -11.47 4.82
C THR A 282 -14.81 -11.44 5.76
N GLY A 283 -16.00 -11.74 5.23
CA GLY A 283 -17.28 -11.55 5.92
C GLY A 283 -17.66 -10.08 6.10
N VAL A 284 -17.06 -9.17 5.34
CA VAL A 284 -17.38 -7.73 5.30
C VAL A 284 -18.19 -7.50 4.03
N HIS A 285 -19.49 -7.20 4.17
CA HIS A 285 -20.41 -6.90 3.08
C HIS A 285 -21.43 -5.84 3.53
N PRO A 286 -21.78 -4.86 2.66
CA PRO A 286 -21.07 -4.52 1.42
C PRO A 286 -19.69 -3.92 1.70
N ILE A 287 -18.77 -4.01 0.74
CA ILE A 287 -17.54 -3.20 0.79
C ILE A 287 -17.90 -1.75 0.46
N ALA A 288 -18.15 -0.95 1.51
CA ALA A 288 -18.72 0.40 1.41
C ALA A 288 -18.03 1.34 0.39
N MET A 289 -16.74 1.16 0.12
CA MET A 289 -16.04 2.01 -0.86
C MET A 289 -16.45 1.78 -2.32
N PHE A 290 -17.11 0.67 -2.64
CA PHE A 290 -17.63 0.36 -3.97
C PHE A 290 -19.15 0.48 -4.08
N GLU A 291 -19.84 0.72 -2.97
CA GLU A 291 -21.29 0.83 -2.93
C GLU A 291 -21.79 1.98 -3.83
N GLY A 292 -22.73 1.68 -4.73
CA GLY A 292 -23.35 2.65 -5.63
C GLY A 292 -22.45 3.15 -6.77
N ARG A 293 -21.27 2.56 -6.99
CA ARG A 293 -20.40 2.96 -8.11
C ARG A 293 -20.87 2.36 -9.43
N GLU A 294 -20.90 3.20 -10.47
CA GLU A 294 -21.12 2.76 -11.85
C GLU A 294 -19.81 2.38 -12.55
N THR A 295 -18.70 2.98 -12.13
CA THR A 295 -17.37 2.81 -12.74
C THR A 295 -16.29 2.63 -11.68
N VAL A 296 -15.18 2.00 -12.10
CA VAL A 296 -14.01 1.73 -11.27
C VAL A 296 -12.73 2.18 -11.98
N THR A 297 -11.79 2.67 -11.18
CA THR A 297 -10.46 3.10 -11.63
C THR A 297 -9.44 1.97 -11.49
N PRO A 298 -8.28 2.09 -12.15
CA PRO A 298 -7.10 1.24 -11.92
C PRO A 298 -6.73 1.11 -10.44
N THR A 299 -6.89 2.18 -9.65
CA THR A 299 -6.62 2.17 -8.21
C THR A 299 -7.53 1.19 -7.49
N ASP A 300 -8.83 1.25 -7.78
CA ASP A 300 -9.87 0.39 -7.20
C ASP A 300 -9.61 -1.08 -7.51
N ILE A 301 -9.33 -1.39 -8.79
CA ILE A 301 -9.07 -2.75 -9.26
C ILE A 301 -7.83 -3.32 -8.56
N VAL A 302 -6.73 -2.55 -8.50
CA VAL A 302 -5.49 -3.00 -7.85
C VAL A 302 -5.67 -3.19 -6.34
N GLN A 303 -6.48 -2.37 -5.66
CA GLN A 303 -6.80 -2.56 -4.25
C GLN A 303 -7.54 -3.88 -3.98
N LEU A 304 -8.49 -4.26 -4.85
CA LEU A 304 -9.17 -5.55 -4.75
C LEU A 304 -8.23 -6.72 -5.01
N ILE A 305 -7.41 -6.65 -6.07
CA ILE A 305 -6.44 -7.70 -6.39
C ILE A 305 -5.44 -7.89 -5.24
N LEU A 306 -4.92 -6.80 -4.66
CA LEU A 306 -4.02 -6.87 -3.52
C LEU A 306 -4.68 -7.47 -2.28
N SER A 307 -5.94 -7.11 -2.02
CA SER A 307 -6.70 -7.67 -0.90
C SER A 307 -6.93 -9.18 -1.07
N TRP A 308 -7.28 -9.61 -2.28
CA TRP A 308 -7.36 -11.03 -2.60
C TRP A 308 -6.01 -11.75 -2.42
N ARG A 309 -4.90 -11.11 -2.82
CA ARG A 309 -3.55 -11.68 -2.59
C ARG A 309 -3.21 -11.81 -1.11
N ILE A 310 -3.61 -10.84 -0.29
CA ILE A 310 -3.43 -10.90 1.17
C ILE A 310 -4.22 -12.08 1.76
N ILE A 311 -5.48 -12.24 1.35
CA ILE A 311 -6.33 -13.38 1.75
C ILE A 311 -5.63 -14.70 1.39
N HIS A 312 -5.24 -14.83 0.14
CA HIS A 312 -4.56 -16.02 -0.39
C HIS A 312 -3.29 -16.36 0.38
N ARG A 313 -2.42 -15.37 0.58
CA ARG A 313 -1.15 -15.56 1.29
C ARG A 313 -1.37 -15.92 2.74
N ARG A 314 -2.38 -15.34 3.40
CA ARG A 314 -2.73 -15.66 4.78
C ARG A 314 -3.28 -17.08 4.94
N ILE A 315 -4.04 -17.57 3.96
CA ILE A 315 -4.56 -18.94 3.95
C ILE A 315 -3.41 -19.96 3.83
N PHE A 316 -2.44 -19.69 2.95
CA PHE A 316 -1.35 -20.62 2.68
C PHE A 316 -0.08 -20.40 3.50
N ILE A 317 -0.06 -19.41 4.41
CA ILE A 317 1.07 -19.25 5.32
C ILE A 317 1.13 -20.49 6.21
N ARG A 318 2.22 -21.25 6.10
CA ARG A 318 2.44 -22.37 7.01
C ARG A 318 2.58 -21.80 8.41
N GLU A 319 1.90 -22.39 9.37
CA GLU A 319 2.22 -22.13 10.77
C GLU A 319 3.69 -22.48 10.96
N ARG A 320 4.54 -21.47 11.17
CA ARG A 320 5.92 -21.71 11.58
C ARG A 320 5.82 -22.30 12.97
N ALA A 321 6.02 -23.62 13.06
CA ALA A 321 6.05 -24.39 14.30
C ALA A 321 7.09 -23.84 15.28
#